data_AF-A0A415S8X5-F1
#
_entry.id   AF-A0A415S8X5-F1
#
_cell.length_a   1.000
_cell.length_b   1.000
_cell.length_c   1.000
_cell.angle_alpha   90.00
_cell.angle_beta   90.00
_cell.angle_gamma   90.00
#
_symmetry.space_group_name_H-M   'P 1'
#
loop_
_entity.id
_entity.type
_entity.pdbx_description
1 polymer ?
#
loop_
_entity_poly.entity_id
_entity_poly.type
_entity_poly.pdbx_seq_one_letter_code
_entity_poly.pdbx_strand_id
1 'polypeptide(L)'
;MQKLIGCILILLSTTAGGFLYGVEQQQYLEKLIYIRHILELIQGEIEYSGAPLFEVFGKTANRVQEPYRSWMLDLKRRVEARGGQSFRGIWEACTETKLKELHLKSRHMRELSEVGMYLGQMDVRTGRTSMQMYLENLGAEIEETRQEITAKKRIGNWLGVMSGLFLVIVLF
;
A
#
# COMPACT_ATOMS: atom_id res chain seq x y z
N MET A 1 35.48 -22.12 22.48
CA MET A 1 34.11 -22.68 22.34
C MET A 1 33.01 -21.71 22.79
N GLN A 2 32.91 -21.31 24.06
CA GLN A 2 31.81 -20.42 24.55
C GLN A 2 31.73 -19.04 23.87
N LYS A 3 32.87 -18.43 23.53
CA LYS A 3 32.91 -17.11 22.86
C LYS A 3 32.33 -17.16 21.43
N LEU A 4 32.51 -18.29 20.73
CA LEU A 4 32.03 -18.46 19.35
C LEU A 4 30.50 -18.54 19.29
N ILE A 5 29.92 -19.27 20.24
CA ILE A 5 28.46 -19.44 20.36
C ILE A 5 27.82 -18.08 20.70
N GLY A 6 28.42 -17.29 21.60
CA GLY A 6 27.94 -15.95 21.92
C GLY A 6 27.92 -15.00 20.72
N CYS A 7 28.96 -15.01 19.89
CA CYS A 7 29.01 -14.18 18.67
C CYS A 7 27.96 -14.59 17.64
N ILE A 8 27.76 -15.89 17.41
CA ILE A 8 26.74 -16.40 16.47
C ILE A 8 25.33 -16.03 16.95
N LEU A 9 25.07 -16.08 18.25
CA LEU A 9 23.76 -15.77 18.84
C LEU A 9 23.42 -14.27 18.73
N ILE A 10 24.41 -13.39 18.90
CA ILE A 10 24.25 -11.93 18.74
C ILE A 10 24.05 -11.56 17.26
N LEU A 11 24.77 -12.20 16.34
CA LEU A 11 24.59 -11.98 14.90
C LEU A 11 23.20 -12.44 14.45
N LEU A 12 22.79 -13.65 14.84
CA LEU A 12 21.46 -14.18 14.51
C LEU A 12 20.33 -13.33 15.08
N SER A 13 20.43 -12.84 16.32
CA SER A 13 19.38 -11.99 16.91
C SER A 13 19.25 -10.64 16.20
N THR A 14 20.37 -10.04 15.81
CA THR A 14 20.39 -8.73 15.14
C THR A 14 19.94 -8.84 13.68
N THR A 15 20.37 -9.89 12.97
CA THR A 15 19.96 -10.14 11.58
C THR A 15 18.50 -10.59 11.47
N ALA A 16 18.03 -11.45 12.38
CA ALA A 16 16.62 -11.89 12.40
C ALA A 16 15.66 -10.74 12.70
N GLY A 17 16.02 -9.86 13.65
CA GLY A 17 15.22 -8.67 13.96
C GLY A 17 15.12 -7.70 12.78
N GLY A 18 16.24 -7.45 12.08
CA GLY A 18 16.25 -6.60 10.88
C GLY A 18 15.50 -7.19 9.69
N PHE A 19 15.53 -8.52 9.53
CA PHE A 19 14.81 -9.21 8.46
C PHE A 19 13.29 -9.20 8.69
N LEU A 20 12.83 -9.47 9.91
CA LEU A 20 11.41 -9.44 10.26
C LEU A 20 10.81 -8.04 10.07
N TYR A 21 11.53 -6.99 10.52
CA TYR A 21 11.10 -5.60 10.31
C TYR A 21 11.04 -5.23 8.82
N GLY A 22 12.00 -5.72 8.02
CA GLY A 22 12.02 -5.52 6.58
C GLY A 22 10.86 -6.21 5.85
N VAL A 23 10.44 -7.40 6.31
CA VAL A 23 9.31 -8.14 5.74
C VAL A 23 7.98 -7.44 6.02
N GLU A 24 7.75 -6.96 7.25
CA GLU A 24 6.52 -6.25 7.59
C GLU A 24 6.39 -4.93 6.80
N GLN A 25 7.50 -4.18 6.66
CA GLN A 25 7.51 -2.98 5.81
C GLN A 25 7.28 -3.29 4.34
N GLN A 26 7.84 -4.39 3.82
CA GLN A 26 7.64 -4.78 2.43
C GLN A 26 6.18 -5.20 2.17
N GLN A 27 5.55 -5.95 3.09
CA GLN A 27 4.13 -6.28 3.01
C GLN A 27 3.24 -5.03 3.07
N TYR A 28 3.60 -4.06 3.91
CA TYR A 28 2.88 -2.79 3.98
C TYR A 28 3.00 -2.00 2.66
N LEU A 29 4.19 -1.98 2.05
CA LEU A 29 4.44 -1.35 0.76
C LEU A 29 3.60 -1.99 -0.36
N GLU A 30 3.53 -3.33 -0.39
CA GLU A 30 2.72 -4.07 -1.36
C GLU A 30 1.22 -3.70 -1.27
N LYS A 31 0.69 -3.49 -0.05
CA LYS A 31 -0.69 -3.01 0.14
C LYS A 31 -0.91 -1.62 -0.50
N LEU A 32 0.04 -0.70 -0.34
CA LEU A 32 -0.06 0.65 -0.91
C LEU A 32 0.05 0.62 -2.45
N ILE A 33 0.97 -0.18 -3.00
CA ILE A 33 1.10 -0.41 -4.44
C ILE A 33 -0.22 -0.95 -5.01
N TYR A 34 -0.85 -1.90 -4.31
CA TYR A 34 -2.11 -2.48 -4.76
C TYR A 34 -3.26 -1.47 -4.73
N ILE A 35 -3.35 -0.63 -3.68
CA ILE A 35 -4.32 0.47 -3.61
C ILE A 35 -4.10 1.43 -4.78
N ARG A 36 -2.85 1.82 -5.05
CA ARG A 36 -2.50 2.68 -6.19
C ARG A 36 -2.99 2.08 -7.51
N HIS A 37 -2.75 0.79 -7.74
CA HIS A 37 -3.20 0.10 -8.94
C HIS A 37 -4.73 0.15 -9.09
N ILE A 38 -5.49 -0.06 -8.02
CA ILE A 38 -6.95 0.02 -8.02
C ILE A 38 -7.41 1.44 -8.39
N LEU A 39 -6.76 2.45 -7.83
CA LEU A 39 -7.05 3.85 -8.09
C LEU A 39 -6.77 4.25 -9.55
N GLU A 40 -5.69 3.74 -10.14
CA GLU A 40 -5.37 3.89 -11.57
C GLU A 40 -6.42 3.23 -12.48
N LEU A 41 -6.91 2.04 -12.10
CA LEU A 41 -8.01 1.37 -12.81
C LEU A 41 -9.28 2.22 -12.80
N ILE A 42 -9.67 2.76 -11.64
CA ILE A 42 -10.85 3.63 -11.50
C ILE A 42 -10.68 4.89 -12.36
N GLN A 43 -9.52 5.54 -12.30
CA GLN A 43 -9.25 6.74 -13.09
C GLN A 43 -9.31 6.46 -14.59
N GLY A 44 -8.71 5.36 -15.04
CA GLY A 44 -8.77 4.93 -16.44
C GLY A 44 -10.22 4.71 -16.90
N GLU A 45 -11.01 3.97 -16.13
CA GLU A 45 -12.41 3.73 -16.49
C GLU A 45 -13.24 5.02 -16.52
N ILE A 46 -13.04 5.95 -15.58
CA ILE A 46 -13.72 7.26 -15.58
C ILE A 46 -13.32 8.09 -16.81
N GLU A 47 -12.04 8.08 -17.18
CA GLU A 47 -11.50 8.87 -18.29
C GLU A 47 -11.90 8.31 -19.66
N TYR A 48 -11.93 6.98 -19.82
CA TYR A 48 -12.18 6.34 -21.12
C TYR A 48 -13.64 6.02 -21.39
N SER A 49 -14.45 5.70 -20.36
CA SER A 49 -15.80 5.17 -20.58
C SER A 49 -16.91 6.19 -20.39
N GLY A 50 -16.68 7.27 -19.64
CA GLY A 50 -17.75 8.19 -19.21
C GLY A 50 -18.89 7.49 -18.45
N ALA A 51 -18.68 6.24 -18.01
CA ALA A 51 -19.69 5.41 -17.38
C ALA A 51 -19.99 5.92 -15.95
N PRO A 52 -21.22 5.67 -15.44
CA PRO A 52 -21.54 5.99 -14.06
C PRO A 52 -20.59 5.31 -13.06
N LEU A 53 -20.24 6.01 -11.97
CA LEU A 53 -19.29 5.53 -10.95
C LEU A 53 -19.60 4.10 -10.43
N PHE A 54 -20.88 3.74 -10.25
CA PHE A 54 -21.24 2.40 -9.79
C PHE A 54 -20.83 1.30 -10.78
N GLU A 55 -20.86 1.58 -12.09
CA GLU A 55 -20.44 0.65 -13.13
C GLU A 55 -18.92 0.49 -13.13
N VAL A 56 -18.20 1.60 -12.95
CA VAL A 56 -16.73 1.62 -12.80
C VAL A 56 -16.29 0.76 -11.62
N PHE A 57 -16.93 0.92 -10.45
CA PHE A 57 -16.62 0.08 -9.28
C PHE A 57 -16.96 -1.39 -9.52
N GLY A 58 -18.04 -1.68 -10.24
CA GLY A 58 -18.39 -3.06 -10.64
C GLY A 58 -17.34 -3.71 -11.54
N LYS A 59 -16.85 -2.98 -12.57
CA LYS A 59 -15.78 -3.46 -13.46
C LYS A 59 -14.47 -3.64 -12.68
N THR A 60 -14.14 -2.70 -11.82
CA THR A 60 -12.94 -2.75 -10.98
C THR A 60 -12.99 -3.93 -10.00
N ALA A 61 -14.16 -4.20 -9.38
CA ALA A 61 -14.35 -5.33 -8.47
C ALA A 61 -14.02 -6.69 -9.11
N ASN A 62 -14.24 -6.85 -10.42
CA ASN A 62 -13.95 -8.10 -11.13
C ASN A 62 -12.45 -8.29 -11.42
N ARG A 63 -11.63 -7.24 -11.27
CA ARG A 63 -10.20 -7.23 -11.60
C ARG A 63 -9.30 -7.23 -10.37
N VAL A 64 -9.87 -7.19 -9.17
CA VAL A 64 -9.15 -7.03 -7.90
C VAL A 64 -9.41 -8.21 -6.97
N GLN A 65 -8.44 -8.51 -6.09
CA GLN A 65 -8.53 -9.58 -5.10
C GLN A 65 -9.18 -9.12 -3.79
N GLU A 66 -9.53 -10.06 -2.91
CA GLU A 66 -9.97 -9.73 -1.55
C GLU A 66 -8.80 -9.14 -0.72
N PRO A 67 -9.05 -8.19 0.20
CA PRO A 67 -10.34 -7.63 0.60
C PRO A 67 -10.85 -6.48 -0.31
N TYR A 68 -10.06 -6.05 -1.29
CA TYR A 68 -10.37 -4.90 -2.16
C TYR A 68 -11.58 -5.13 -3.05
N ARG A 69 -11.84 -6.37 -3.43
CA ARG A 69 -13.05 -6.77 -4.16
C ARG A 69 -14.31 -6.49 -3.36
N SER A 70 -14.35 -6.91 -2.09
CA SER A 70 -15.48 -6.60 -1.21
C SER A 70 -15.67 -5.09 -0.99
N TRP A 71 -14.58 -4.32 -0.95
CA TRP A 71 -14.62 -2.86 -0.88
C TRP A 71 -15.26 -2.24 -2.12
N MET A 72 -14.85 -2.66 -3.32
CA MET A 72 -15.44 -2.19 -4.59
C MET A 72 -16.91 -2.58 -4.75
N LEU A 73 -17.30 -3.80 -4.33
CA LEU A 73 -18.69 -4.25 -4.41
C LEU A 73 -19.61 -3.48 -3.44
N ASP A 74 -19.14 -3.15 -2.24
CA ASP A 74 -19.92 -2.34 -1.30
C ASP A 74 -20.09 -0.90 -1.81
N LEU A 75 -19.02 -0.31 -2.38
CA LEU A 75 -19.07 0.98 -3.06
C LEU A 75 -20.09 0.98 -4.21
N LYS A 76 -20.04 -0.02 -5.10
CA LYS A 76 -21.03 -0.18 -6.18
C LYS A 76 -22.45 -0.17 -5.62
N ARG A 77 -22.74 -1.03 -4.65
CA ARG A 77 -24.08 -1.22 -4.09
C ARG A 77 -24.64 0.06 -3.47
N ARG A 78 -23.82 0.77 -2.69
CA ARG A 78 -24.27 1.99 -1.99
C ARG A 78 -24.42 3.18 -2.92
N VAL A 79 -23.55 3.31 -3.92
CA VAL A 79 -23.64 4.37 -4.93
C VAL A 79 -24.86 4.14 -5.85
N GLU A 80 -25.14 2.89 -6.20
CA GLU A 80 -26.32 2.50 -7.00
C GLU A 80 -27.64 2.73 -6.25
N ALA A 81 -27.69 2.41 -4.95
CA ALA A 81 -28.89 2.55 -4.13
C ALA A 81 -29.36 4.02 -3.93
N ARG A 82 -28.56 5.03 -4.32
CA ARG A 82 -28.88 6.48 -4.29
C ARG A 82 -29.63 6.93 -3.03
N GLY A 83 -29.24 6.41 -1.86
CA GLY A 83 -29.95 6.63 -0.61
C GLY A 83 -29.60 7.96 0.07
N GLY A 84 -29.80 9.11 -0.58
CA GLY A 84 -29.70 10.46 0.02
C GLY A 84 -28.36 10.88 0.65
N GLN A 85 -27.39 9.97 0.77
CA GLN A 85 -26.07 10.19 1.32
C GLN A 85 -25.15 10.78 0.24
N SER A 86 -24.28 11.70 0.65
CA SER A 86 -23.24 12.21 -0.23
C SER A 86 -22.28 11.08 -0.63
N PHE A 87 -21.77 11.13 -1.86
CA PHE A 87 -20.78 10.17 -2.36
C PHE A 87 -19.59 10.04 -1.40
N ARG A 88 -19.15 11.16 -0.84
CA ARG A 88 -18.09 11.21 0.17
C ARG A 88 -18.40 10.33 1.39
N GLY A 89 -19.60 10.45 1.96
CA GLY A 89 -19.99 9.64 3.13
C GLY A 89 -20.06 8.15 2.80
N ILE A 90 -20.49 7.80 1.59
CA ILE A 90 -20.49 6.41 1.11
C ILE A 90 -19.05 5.89 1.00
N TRP A 91 -18.15 6.68 0.43
CA TRP A 91 -16.74 6.33 0.27
C TRP A 91 -16.02 6.11 1.59
N GLU A 92 -16.15 7.07 2.52
CA GLU A 92 -15.55 7.01 3.86
C GLU A 92 -16.05 5.77 4.61
N ALA A 93 -17.37 5.54 4.64
CA ALA A 93 -17.96 4.38 5.33
C ALA A 93 -17.50 3.04 4.72
N CYS A 94 -17.42 2.91 3.40
CA CYS A 94 -16.95 1.68 2.76
C CYS A 94 -15.46 1.45 3.03
N THR A 95 -14.66 2.50 2.97
CA THR A 95 -13.22 2.48 3.21
C THR A 95 -12.92 2.05 4.64
N GLU A 96 -13.55 2.70 5.63
CA GLU A 96 -13.33 2.38 7.04
C GLU A 96 -13.83 1.00 7.44
N THR A 97 -14.86 0.47 6.78
CA THR A 97 -15.40 -0.85 7.12
C THR A 97 -14.62 -1.98 6.45
N LYS A 98 -14.28 -1.84 5.16
CA LYS A 98 -13.67 -2.91 4.37
C LYS A 98 -12.15 -2.89 4.38
N LEU A 99 -11.52 -1.72 4.50
CA LEU A 99 -10.06 -1.61 4.52
C LEU A 99 -9.49 -1.59 5.95
N LYS A 100 -10.34 -1.69 6.99
CA LYS A 100 -9.92 -1.79 8.40
C LYS A 100 -8.94 -2.94 8.64
N GLU A 101 -9.21 -4.09 8.01
CA GLU A 101 -8.43 -5.32 8.16
C GLU A 101 -7.01 -5.19 7.59
N LEU A 102 -6.76 -4.22 6.70
CA LEU A 102 -5.44 -3.97 6.14
C LEU A 102 -4.48 -3.27 7.11
N HIS A 103 -5.00 -2.73 8.23
CA HIS A 103 -4.23 -1.99 9.24
C HIS A 103 -3.39 -0.85 8.62
N LEU A 104 -4.02 -0.06 7.76
CA LEU A 104 -3.37 1.08 7.11
C LEU A 104 -3.11 2.20 8.12
N LYS A 105 -1.96 2.87 8.02
CA LYS A 105 -1.64 4.01 8.91
C LYS A 105 -2.67 5.12 8.68
N SER A 106 -2.98 5.87 9.75
CA SER A 106 -3.98 6.94 9.72
C SER A 106 -3.72 8.00 8.65
N ARG A 107 -2.44 8.26 8.32
CA ARG A 107 -2.05 9.14 7.21
C ARG A 107 -2.63 8.67 5.88
N HIS A 108 -2.44 7.41 5.50
CA HIS A 108 -2.92 6.89 4.22
C HIS A 108 -4.43 6.72 4.18
N MET A 109 -5.09 6.52 5.33
CA MET A 109 -6.56 6.58 5.42
C MET A 109 -7.11 7.98 5.16
N ARG A 110 -6.43 9.02 5.65
CA ARG A 110 -6.80 10.40 5.34
C ARG A 110 -6.62 10.70 3.86
N GLU A 111 -5.47 10.34 3.30
CA GLU A 111 -5.17 10.47 1.87
C GLU A 111 -6.20 9.73 1.00
N LEU A 112 -6.57 8.50 1.35
CA LEU A 112 -7.60 7.74 0.62
C LEU A 112 -9.00 8.36 0.77
N SER A 113 -9.29 9.02 1.88
CA SER A 113 -10.52 9.79 2.07
C SER A 113 -10.59 11.00 1.15
N GLU A 114 -9.47 11.68 0.92
CA GLU A 114 -9.37 12.82 -0.02
C GLU A 114 -9.64 12.38 -1.46
N VAL A 115 -9.19 11.18 -1.85
CA VAL A 115 -9.54 10.57 -3.15
C VAL A 115 -11.05 10.47 -3.35
N GLY A 116 -11.79 10.04 -2.31
CA GLY A 116 -13.25 10.01 -2.35
C GLY A 116 -13.89 11.39 -2.54
N MET A 117 -13.25 12.46 -2.04
CA MET A 117 -13.71 13.82 -2.31
C MET A 117 -13.53 14.19 -3.78
N TYR A 118 -12.41 13.82 -4.39
CA TYR A 118 -12.13 14.12 -5.80
C TYR A 118 -13.07 13.37 -6.75
N LEU A 119 -13.30 12.09 -6.49
CA LEU A 119 -14.23 11.27 -7.29
C LEU A 119 -15.69 11.76 -7.20
N GLY A 120 -16.05 12.43 -6.10
CA GLY A 120 -17.38 13.01 -5.91
C GLY A 120 -17.58 14.42 -6.49
N GLN A 121 -16.53 15.08 -6.97
CA GLN A 121 -16.63 16.42 -7.55
C GLN A 121 -17.07 16.35 -9.01
N MET A 122 -18.01 17.23 -9.40
CA MET A 122 -18.58 17.28 -10.77
C MET A 122 -17.60 17.76 -11.85
N ASP A 123 -16.54 18.47 -11.46
CA ASP A 123 -15.54 18.96 -12.41
C ASP A 123 -14.44 17.91 -12.64
N VAL A 124 -14.67 17.08 -13.66
CA VAL A 124 -13.78 15.99 -14.10
C VAL A 124 -12.34 16.45 -14.28
N ARG A 125 -12.12 17.72 -14.68
CA ARG A 125 -10.79 18.27 -14.92
C ARG A 125 -10.02 18.52 -13.62
N THR A 126 -10.68 19.15 -12.65
CA THR A 126 -10.09 19.44 -11.34
C THR A 126 -9.84 18.15 -10.54
N GLY A 127 -10.82 17.23 -10.54
CA GLY A 127 -10.67 15.91 -9.90
C GLY A 127 -9.53 15.07 -10.50
N ARG A 128 -9.34 15.12 -11.83
CA ARG A 128 -8.24 14.43 -12.52
C ARG A 128 -6.87 14.92 -12.08
N THR A 129 -6.65 16.23 -12.03
CA THR A 129 -5.36 16.80 -11.61
C THR A 129 -5.05 16.45 -10.16
N SER A 130 -6.03 16.53 -9.26
CA SER A 130 -5.87 16.13 -7.85
C SER A 130 -5.56 14.65 -7.70
N MET A 131 -6.25 13.78 -8.45
CA MET A 131 -6.00 12.35 -8.47
C MET A 131 -4.60 12.03 -9.00
N GLN A 132 -4.17 12.69 -10.07
CA GLN A 132 -2.84 12.51 -10.65
C GLN A 132 -1.74 12.95 -9.69
N MET A 133 -1.88 14.10 -9.04
CA MET A 133 -0.95 14.55 -8.00
C MET A 133 -0.89 13.55 -6.83
N TYR A 134 -2.02 12.97 -6.43
CA TYR A 134 -2.05 11.94 -5.40
C TYR A 134 -1.28 10.68 -5.82
N LEU A 135 -1.49 10.20 -7.05
CA LEU A 135 -0.79 9.03 -7.59
C LEU A 135 0.71 9.27 -7.76
N GLU A 136 1.11 10.47 -8.17
CA GLU A 136 2.52 10.86 -8.29
C GLU A 136 3.20 10.90 -6.92
N ASN A 137 2.58 11.54 -5.91
CA ASN A 137 3.10 11.57 -4.54
C ASN A 137 3.20 10.17 -3.93
N LEU A 138 2.15 9.35 -4.09
CA LEU A 138 2.14 7.97 -3.60
C LEU A 138 3.21 7.14 -4.32
N GLY A 139 3.44 7.40 -5.61
CA GLY A 139 4.50 6.76 -6.38
C GLY A 139 5.90 7.12 -5.92
N ALA A 140 6.14 8.40 -5.62
CA ALA A 140 7.40 8.86 -5.07
C ALA A 140 7.69 8.21 -3.71
N GLU A 141 6.69 8.17 -2.81
CA GLU A 141 6.82 7.53 -1.49
C GLU A 141 7.03 6.01 -1.58
N ILE A 142 6.39 5.35 -2.54
CA ILE A 142 6.62 3.92 -2.82
C ILE A 142 8.06 3.69 -3.25
N GLU A 143 8.58 4.50 -4.16
CA GLU A 143 9.94 4.34 -4.69
C GLU A 143 11.00 4.66 -3.62
N GLU A 144 10.78 5.70 -2.81
CA GLU A 144 11.63 6.02 -1.66
C GLU A 144 11.66 4.88 -0.64
N THR A 145 10.49 4.37 -0.26
CA THR A 145 10.38 3.23 0.68
C THR A 145 11.03 1.97 0.11
N ARG A 146 10.86 1.71 -1.20
CA ARG A 146 11.50 0.58 -1.89
C ARG A 146 13.02 0.71 -1.90
N GLN A 147 13.54 1.92 -2.11
CA GLN A 147 14.97 2.21 -2.06
C GLN A 147 15.52 2.03 -0.65
N GLU A 148 14.80 2.48 0.39
CA GLU A 148 15.17 2.22 1.78
C GLU A 148 15.22 0.73 2.11
N ILE A 149 14.20 -0.04 1.71
CA ILE A 149 14.17 -1.50 1.94
C ILE A 149 15.33 -2.18 1.20
N THR A 150 15.63 -1.76 -0.02
CA THR A 150 16.73 -2.30 -0.82
C THR A 150 18.10 -1.94 -0.22
N ALA A 151 18.26 -0.70 0.26
CA ALA A 151 19.46 -0.25 0.95
C ALA A 151 19.67 -1.01 2.27
N LYS A 152 18.60 -1.19 3.07
CA LYS A 152 18.64 -1.98 4.31
C LYS A 152 18.94 -3.45 4.05
N LYS A 153 18.36 -4.07 3.01
CA LYS A 153 18.71 -5.43 2.56
C LYS A 153 20.17 -5.52 2.14
N ARG A 154 20.70 -4.54 1.40
CA ARG A 154 22.10 -4.50 1.00
C ARG A 154 23.01 -4.40 2.22
N ILE A 155 22.76 -3.49 3.15
CA ILE A 155 23.54 -3.33 4.39
C ILE A 155 23.51 -4.62 5.21
N GLY A 156 22.33 -5.24 5.37
CA GLY A 156 22.20 -6.54 6.06
C GLY A 156 23.01 -7.65 5.41
N ASN A 157 23.03 -7.71 4.08
CA ASN A 157 23.81 -8.71 3.34
C ASN A 157 25.32 -8.47 3.45
N TRP A 158 25.76 -7.21 3.40
CA TRP A 158 27.17 -6.83 3.59
C TRP A 158 27.64 -7.08 5.03
N LEU A 159 26.81 -6.84 6.05
CA LEU A 159 27.09 -7.20 7.44
C LEU A 159 27.19 -8.73 7.62
N GLY A 160 26.36 -9.51 6.92
CA GLY A 160 26.46 -10.97 6.89
C GLY A 160 27.79 -11.46 6.31
N VAL A 161 28.22 -10.89 5.18
CA VAL A 161 29.50 -11.24 4.55
C VAL A 161 30.69 -10.83 5.41
N MET A 162 30.68 -9.61 5.98
CA MET A 162 31.77 -9.11 6.83
C MET A 162 31.86 -9.85 8.17
N SER A 163 30.73 -10.23 8.77
CA SER A 163 30.73 -11.07 9.98
C SER A 163 31.20 -12.49 9.69
N GLY A 164 30.84 -13.06 8.54
CA GLY A 164 31.37 -14.35 8.07
C GLY A 164 32.88 -14.32 7.85
N LEU A 165 33.39 -13.26 7.22
CA LEU A 165 34.84 -13.07 7.00
C LEU A 165 35.59 -12.91 8.34
N PHE A 166 35.03 -12.14 9.27
CA PHE A 166 35.59 -11.96 10.61
C PHE A 166 35.65 -13.30 11.38
N LEU A 167 34.62 -14.13 11.28
CA LEU A 167 34.62 -15.46 11.91
C LEU A 167 35.69 -16.39 11.31
N VAL A 168 35.92 -16.34 10.00
CA VAL A 168 36.99 -17.12 9.35
C VAL A 168 38.36 -16.66 9.87
N ILE A 169 38.60 -15.35 9.98
CA ILE A 169 39.88 -14.80 10.44
C ILE A 169 40.14 -15.09 11.93
N VAL A 170 39.11 -15.14 12.77
CA VAL A 170 39.27 -15.41 14.22
C VAL A 170 39.42 -16.91 14.51
N LEU A 171 38.93 -17.78 13.62
CA LEU A 171 38.95 -19.24 13.79
C LEU A 171 40.20 -19.90 13.17
N PHE A 172 40.85 -19.21 12.24
CA PHE A 172 42.19 -19.54 11.71
C PHE A 172 43.29 -18.82 12.49
#